data_AF-A0A0W0YNG1-F1
#
_entry.id   AF-A0A0W0YNG1-F1
#
_cell.length_a   1.000
_cell.length_b   1.000
_cell.length_c   1.000
_cell.angle_alpha   90.00
_cell.angle_beta   90.00
_cell.angle_gamma   90.00
#
_symmetry.space_group_name_H-M   'P 1'
#
loop_
_entity.id
_entity.type
_entity.pdbx_description
1 polymer ?
#
loop_
_entity_poly.entity_id
_entity_poly.type
_entity_poly.pdbx_seq_one_letter_code
_entity_poly.pdbx_strand_id
1 'polypeptide(L)'
;MSTFFIVLIVIVVLILIWAISIYNTLIQFIEAINNDKKQIDIQLDRRFKVFESLIEAVKKYMDYEQTTLKDVVALRNQAQAAKATGDEQGRIAAENQISQIASGLNVVFERYPDLKASQNVMQLQEEIVNTENKLAYSKQAYNDAIERYNAKKKSFFESIIVSIFSSSLDKDFVYWGLSEEQIKVKEDYTVKF
;
A
#
# COMPACT_ATOMS: atom_id res chain seq x y z
N MET A 1 5.87 -4.79 57.06
CA MET A 1 6.08 -3.60 56.20
C MET A 1 7.01 -3.91 55.03
N SER A 2 8.20 -4.48 55.24
CA SER A 2 9.14 -4.83 54.15
C SER A 2 8.54 -5.72 53.06
N THR A 3 7.76 -6.74 53.42
CA THR A 3 7.09 -7.65 52.48
C THR A 3 6.06 -6.94 51.59
N PHE A 4 5.30 -6.00 52.14
CA PHE A 4 4.35 -5.18 51.38
C PHE A 4 5.07 -4.30 50.34
N PHE A 5 6.19 -3.67 50.72
CA PHE A 5 7.00 -2.89 49.77
C PHE A 5 7.61 -3.76 48.67
N ILE A 6 8.07 -4.97 49.00
CA ILE A 6 8.59 -5.91 47.99
C ILE A 6 7.47 -6.31 47.02
N VAL A 7 6.28 -6.65 47.51
CA VAL A 7 5.12 -6.99 46.65
C VAL A 7 4.75 -5.81 45.76
N LEU A 8 4.71 -4.59 46.29
CA LEU A 8 4.44 -3.38 45.52
C LEU A 8 5.47 -3.18 44.39
N ILE A 9 6.76 -3.31 44.69
CA ILE A 9 7.85 -3.19 43.71
C ILE A 9 7.70 -4.23 42.61
N VAL A 10 7.42 -5.49 42.97
CA VAL A 10 7.22 -6.57 41.99
C VAL A 10 6.05 -6.27 41.06
N ILE A 11 4.92 -5.78 41.59
CA ILE A 11 3.76 -5.40 40.77
C ILE A 11 4.12 -4.27 39.81
N VAL A 12 4.82 -3.24 40.27
CA VAL A 12 5.26 -2.12 39.42
C VAL A 12 6.19 -2.62 38.30
N VAL A 13 7.14 -3.49 38.61
CA VAL A 13 8.05 -4.07 37.61
C VAL A 13 7.27 -4.87 36.56
N LEU A 14 6.28 -5.67 36.96
CA LEU A 14 5.44 -6.43 36.04
C LEU A 14 4.64 -5.52 35.11
N ILE A 15 4.05 -4.44 35.63
CA ILE A 15 3.33 -3.45 34.83
C ILE A 15 4.25 -2.76 33.82
N LEU A 16 5.48 -2.42 34.23
CA LEU A 16 6.46 -1.79 33.33
C LEU A 16 6.87 -2.73 32.19
N ILE A 17 7.20 -3.99 32.50
CA ILE A 17 7.54 -4.99 31.48
C ILE A 17 6.39 -5.18 30.49
N TRP A 18 5.16 -5.25 31.01
CA TRP A 18 3.96 -5.38 30.20
C TRP A 18 3.73 -4.18 29.28
N ALA A 19 3.87 -2.95 29.79
CA ALA A 19 3.73 -1.73 29.00
C ALA A 19 4.79 -1.65 27.88
N ILE A 20 6.05 -2.00 28.18
CA ILE A 20 7.14 -2.06 27.19
C ILE A 20 6.84 -3.09 26.10
N SER A 21 6.30 -4.26 26.47
CA SER A 21 5.91 -5.29 25.51
C SER A 21 4.86 -4.77 24.53
N ILE A 22 3.80 -4.13 25.03
CA ILE A 22 2.74 -3.56 24.18
C ILE A 22 3.30 -2.48 23.25
N TYR A 23 4.11 -1.57 23.78
CA TYR A 23 4.76 -0.52 23.00
C TYR A 23 5.55 -1.11 21.83
N ASN A 24 6.42 -2.09 22.11
CA ASN A 24 7.25 -2.73 21.08
C ASN A 24 6.41 -3.48 20.04
N THR A 25 5.35 -4.17 20.47
CA THR A 25 4.43 -4.85 19.55
C THR A 25 3.73 -3.86 18.61
N LEU A 26 3.25 -2.72 19.11
CA LEU A 26 2.63 -1.69 18.26
C LEU A 26 3.62 -1.07 17.28
N ILE A 27 4.87 -0.82 17.70
CA ILE A 27 5.94 -0.37 16.80
C ILE A 27 6.21 -1.41 15.71
N GLN A 28 6.23 -2.72 16.03
CA GLN A 28 6.38 -3.78 15.03
C GLN A 28 5.25 -3.75 13.98
N PHE A 29 4.01 -3.50 14.39
CA PHE A 29 2.90 -3.36 13.44
C PHE A 29 3.06 -2.14 12.52
N ILE A 30 3.47 -0.99 13.07
CA ILE A 30 3.75 0.23 12.29
C ILE A 30 4.86 -0.04 11.26
N GLU A 31 5.95 -0.68 11.67
CA GLU A 31 7.05 -1.01 10.76
C GLU A 31 6.66 -2.04 9.70
N ALA A 32 5.78 -3.00 10.02
CA ALA A 32 5.24 -3.93 9.05
C ALA A 32 4.43 -3.19 7.95
N ILE A 33 3.56 -2.25 8.34
CA ILE A 33 2.80 -1.42 7.39
C ILE A 33 3.76 -0.60 6.50
N ASN A 34 4.78 0.01 7.09
CA ASN A 34 5.79 0.77 6.34
C ASN A 34 6.57 -0.11 5.37
N ASN A 35 6.88 -1.35 5.75
CA ASN A 35 7.53 -2.32 4.89
C ASN A 35 6.63 -2.74 3.72
N ASP A 36 5.35 -3.02 3.98
CA ASP A 36 4.39 -3.38 2.92
C ASP A 36 4.18 -2.22 1.95
N LYS A 37 4.16 -0.97 2.44
CA LYS A 37 4.15 0.24 1.60
C LYS A 37 5.37 0.33 0.69
N LYS A 38 6.56 -0.01 1.19
CA LYS A 38 7.79 -0.08 0.37
C LYS A 38 7.70 -1.17 -0.71
N GLN A 39 7.08 -2.32 -0.41
CA GLN A 39 6.86 -3.37 -1.41
C GLN A 39 5.95 -2.89 -2.55
N ILE A 40 4.88 -2.15 -2.22
CA ILE A 40 4.03 -1.49 -3.21
C ILE A 40 4.86 -0.54 -4.08
N ASP A 41 5.65 0.35 -3.46
CA ASP A 41 6.48 1.32 -4.19
C ASP A 41 7.43 0.62 -5.19
N ILE A 42 8.06 -0.49 -4.80
CA ILE A 42 8.92 -1.28 -5.69
C ILE A 42 8.15 -1.81 -6.90
N GLN A 43 6.93 -2.32 -6.71
CA GLN A 43 6.12 -2.83 -7.84
C GLN A 43 5.63 -1.69 -8.74
N LEU A 44 5.28 -0.52 -8.19
CA LEU A 44 4.90 0.66 -8.98
C LEU A 44 6.08 1.15 -9.84
N ASP A 45 7.29 1.18 -9.28
CA ASP A 45 8.51 1.55 -10.00
C ASP A 45 8.84 0.54 -11.09
N ARG A 46 8.73 -0.76 -10.79
CA ARG A 46 8.92 -1.83 -11.78
C ARG A 46 7.92 -1.68 -12.93
N ARG A 47 6.64 -1.50 -12.62
CA ARG A 47 5.58 -1.32 -13.60
C ARG A 47 5.92 -0.17 -14.54
N PHE A 48 6.30 0.97 -13.99
CA PHE A 48 6.62 2.14 -14.80
C PHE A 48 7.79 1.88 -15.74
N LYS A 49 8.87 1.23 -15.28
CA LYS A 49 10.00 0.85 -16.15
C LYS A 49 9.58 -0.08 -17.30
N VAL A 50 8.70 -1.04 -17.04
CA VAL A 50 8.18 -1.93 -18.09
C VAL A 50 7.32 -1.14 -19.08
N PHE A 51 6.51 -0.19 -18.62
CA PHE A 51 5.77 0.73 -19.49
C PHE A 51 6.69 1.62 -20.34
N GLU A 52 7.79 2.13 -19.79
CA GLU A 52 8.79 2.89 -20.55
C GLU A 52 9.38 2.03 -21.68
N SER A 53 9.80 0.79 -21.36
CA SER A 53 10.29 -0.16 -22.37
C SER A 53 9.23 -0.50 -23.41
N LEU A 54 7.95 -0.63 -23.00
CA LEU A 54 6.83 -0.85 -23.92
C LEU A 54 6.63 0.35 -24.86
N ILE A 55 6.68 1.57 -24.33
CA ILE A 55 6.59 2.81 -25.12
C ILE A 55 7.69 2.85 -26.19
N GLU A 56 8.93 2.51 -25.83
CA GLU A 56 10.03 2.44 -26.78
C GLU A 56 9.84 1.38 -27.85
N ALA A 57 9.35 0.20 -27.48
CA ALA A 57 9.08 -0.88 -28.42
C ALA A 57 7.97 -0.53 -29.43
N VAL A 58 6.89 0.10 -28.97
CA VAL A 58 5.73 0.45 -29.82
C VAL A 58 5.90 1.73 -30.61
N LYS A 59 6.78 2.66 -30.19
CA LYS A 59 7.12 3.88 -30.94
C LYS A 59 7.52 3.61 -32.39
N LYS A 60 8.09 2.43 -32.67
CA LYS A 60 8.48 2.01 -34.02
C LYS A 60 7.30 1.59 -34.91
N TYR A 61 6.16 1.25 -34.31
CA TYR A 61 4.99 0.67 -34.99
C TYR A 61 3.75 1.57 -34.94
N MET A 62 3.73 2.56 -34.03
CA MET A 62 2.61 3.48 -33.84
C MET A 62 3.09 4.92 -34.01
N ASP A 63 2.93 5.46 -35.22
CA ASP A 63 3.28 6.85 -35.53
C ASP A 63 2.37 7.87 -34.82
N TYR A 64 1.14 7.50 -34.43
CA TYR A 64 0.11 8.47 -33.98
C TYR A 64 -0.71 8.13 -32.72
N GLU A 65 -0.86 6.85 -32.32
CA GLU A 65 -1.64 6.47 -31.11
C GLU A 65 -0.79 6.43 -29.82
N GLN A 66 0.07 7.43 -29.62
CA GLN A 66 0.85 7.57 -28.38
C GLN A 66 0.00 8.04 -27.18
N THR A 67 -1.27 8.40 -27.37
CA THR A 67 -2.08 9.09 -26.35
C THR A 67 -2.21 8.25 -25.07
N THR A 68 -2.65 7.00 -25.19
CA THR A 68 -2.87 6.11 -24.02
C THR A 68 -1.59 5.83 -23.24
N LEU A 69 -0.44 5.71 -23.91
CA LEU A 69 0.83 5.47 -23.25
C LEU A 69 1.50 6.77 -22.74
N LYS A 70 1.23 7.91 -23.38
CA LYS A 70 1.59 9.24 -22.84
C LYS A 70 0.83 9.53 -21.57
N ASP A 71 -0.43 9.10 -21.48
CA ASP A 71 -1.23 9.23 -20.28
C ASP A 71 -0.57 8.48 -19.11
N VAL A 72 0.06 7.32 -19.32
CA VAL A 72 0.81 6.62 -18.27
C VAL A 72 1.95 7.48 -17.70
N VAL A 73 2.69 8.18 -18.56
CA VAL A 73 3.78 9.07 -18.12
C VAL A 73 3.23 10.27 -17.37
N ALA A 74 2.14 10.88 -17.86
CA ALA A 74 1.49 12.00 -17.19
C ALA A 74 0.94 11.60 -15.80
N LEU A 75 0.26 10.45 -15.72
CA LEU A 75 -0.27 9.88 -14.49
C LEU A 75 0.85 9.53 -13.52
N ARG A 76 1.98 9.00 -14.01
CA ARG A 76 3.13 8.72 -13.16
C ARG A 76 3.71 10.01 -12.57
N ASN A 77 3.84 11.06 -13.38
CA ASN A 77 4.29 12.37 -12.88
C ASN A 77 3.32 12.93 -11.84
N GLN A 78 2.01 12.81 -12.06
CA GLN A 78 1.00 13.19 -11.07
C GLN A 78 1.14 12.38 -9.77
N ALA A 79 1.33 11.07 -9.86
CA ALA A 79 1.55 10.21 -8.70
C ALA A 79 2.81 10.59 -7.92
N GLN A 80 3.91 10.93 -8.60
CA GLN A 80 5.15 11.38 -7.95
C GLN A 80 5.00 12.76 -7.31
N ALA A 81 4.31 13.69 -7.97
CA ALA A 81 4.01 15.01 -7.40
C ALA A 81 3.16 14.87 -6.12
N ALA A 82 2.11 14.06 -6.15
CA ALA A 82 1.27 13.77 -4.99
C ALA A 82 2.07 13.10 -3.85
N LYS A 83 2.97 12.16 -4.19
CA LYS A 83 3.90 11.56 -3.22
C LYS A 83 4.79 12.62 -2.55
N ALA A 84 5.31 13.58 -3.31
CA ALA A 84 6.19 14.62 -2.80
C ALA A 84 5.47 15.61 -1.86
N THR A 85 4.19 15.86 -2.09
CA THR A 85 3.36 16.73 -1.23
C THR A 85 2.70 16.00 -0.07
N GLY A 86 2.89 14.67 0.05
CA GLY A 86 2.25 13.83 1.07
C GLY A 86 0.78 13.53 0.80
N ASP A 87 0.28 13.81 -0.41
CA ASP A 87 -1.08 13.47 -0.85
C ASP A 87 -1.13 11.99 -1.30
N GLU A 88 -1.30 11.11 -0.32
CA GLU A 88 -1.35 9.67 -0.56
C GLU A 88 -2.60 9.26 -1.37
N GLN A 89 -3.73 9.91 -1.14
CA GLN A 89 -4.98 9.64 -1.87
C GLN A 89 -4.85 10.02 -3.34
N GLY A 90 -4.31 11.20 -3.65
CA GLY A 90 -4.04 11.63 -5.01
C GLY A 90 -3.03 10.71 -5.71
N ARG A 91 -2.01 10.25 -4.98
CA ARG A 91 -1.06 9.24 -5.48
C ARG A 91 -1.75 7.94 -5.85
N ILE A 92 -2.56 7.38 -4.94
CA ILE A 92 -3.30 6.13 -5.16
C ILE A 92 -4.26 6.27 -6.36
N ALA A 93 -4.95 7.39 -6.48
CA ALA A 93 -5.88 7.64 -7.59
C ALA A 93 -5.16 7.58 -8.95
N ALA A 94 -4.03 8.28 -9.09
CA ALA A 94 -3.23 8.27 -10.31
C ALA A 94 -2.66 6.86 -10.62
N GLU A 95 -2.13 6.16 -9.62
CA GLU A 95 -1.59 4.81 -9.81
C GLU A 95 -2.67 3.78 -10.18
N ASN A 96 -3.92 3.96 -9.70
CA ASN A 96 -5.05 3.13 -10.09
C ASN A 96 -5.50 3.40 -11.53
N GLN A 97 -5.40 4.64 -12.02
CA GLN A 97 -5.67 4.95 -13.44
C GLN A 97 -4.64 4.27 -14.37
N ILE A 98 -3.38 4.18 -13.96
CA ILE A 98 -2.37 3.40 -14.70
C ILE A 98 -2.74 1.90 -14.71
N SER A 99 -3.23 1.35 -13.60
CA SER A 99 -3.74 -0.05 -13.56
C SER A 99 -4.91 -0.27 -14.53
N GLN A 100 -5.81 0.72 -14.67
CA GLN A 100 -6.90 0.66 -15.64
C GLN A 100 -6.38 0.64 -17.08
N ILE A 101 -5.40 1.49 -17.40
CA ILE A 101 -4.73 1.47 -18.71
C ILE A 101 -4.09 0.10 -18.96
N ALA A 102 -3.37 -0.44 -17.98
CA ALA A 102 -2.73 -1.75 -18.06
C ALA A 102 -3.75 -2.86 -18.41
N SER A 103 -4.93 -2.84 -17.77
CA SER A 103 -6.00 -3.82 -18.05
C SER A 103 -6.57 -3.71 -19.47
N GLY A 104 -6.56 -2.51 -20.06
CA GLY A 104 -7.05 -2.23 -21.40
C GLY A 104 -6.04 -2.48 -22.53
N LEU A 105 -4.76 -2.74 -22.22
CA LEU A 105 -3.70 -2.88 -23.23
C LEU A 105 -4.00 -3.96 -24.28
N ASN A 106 -4.64 -5.07 -23.88
CA ASN A 106 -5.03 -6.15 -24.79
C ASN A 106 -5.91 -5.64 -25.93
N VAL A 107 -6.91 -4.80 -25.62
CA VAL A 107 -7.86 -4.26 -26.60
C VAL A 107 -7.17 -3.30 -27.57
N VAL A 108 -6.17 -2.56 -27.08
CA VAL A 108 -5.36 -1.66 -27.92
C VAL A 108 -4.56 -2.50 -28.93
N PHE A 109 -3.88 -3.56 -28.48
CA PHE A 109 -3.05 -4.38 -29.37
C PHE A 109 -3.84 -5.21 -30.38
N GLU A 110 -5.12 -5.51 -30.13
CA GLU A 110 -5.98 -6.15 -31.14
C GLU A 110 -6.17 -5.28 -32.40
N ARG A 111 -6.07 -3.95 -32.27
CA ARG A 111 -6.15 -3.02 -33.40
C ARG A 111 -4.86 -2.95 -34.22
N TYR A 112 -3.76 -3.51 -33.69
CA TYR A 112 -2.42 -3.46 -34.29
C TYR A 112 -1.84 -4.86 -34.44
N PRO A 113 -2.17 -5.59 -35.54
CA PRO A 113 -1.71 -6.96 -35.77
C PRO A 113 -0.18 -7.12 -35.72
N ASP A 114 0.56 -6.11 -36.20
CA ASP A 114 2.03 -6.11 -36.19
C ASP A 114 2.62 -6.05 -34.76
N LEU A 115 1.97 -5.31 -33.86
CA LEU A 115 2.34 -5.30 -32.43
C LEU A 115 2.01 -6.62 -31.75
N LYS A 116 0.84 -7.18 -32.08
CA LYS A 116 0.39 -8.46 -31.57
C LYS A 116 1.33 -9.60 -31.97
N ALA A 117 1.94 -9.52 -33.15
CA ALA A 117 2.93 -10.50 -33.62
C ALA A 117 4.34 -10.27 -33.06
N SER A 118 4.60 -9.12 -32.42
CA SER A 118 5.92 -8.79 -31.87
C SER A 118 6.15 -9.52 -30.53
N GLN A 119 7.03 -10.50 -30.57
CA GLN A 119 7.40 -11.29 -29.37
C GLN A 119 7.90 -10.41 -28.21
N ASN A 120 8.62 -9.32 -28.50
CA ASN A 120 9.10 -8.37 -27.49
C ASN A 120 7.93 -7.62 -26.81
N VAL A 121 6.95 -7.17 -27.58
CA VAL A 121 5.76 -6.47 -27.06
C VAL A 121 4.90 -7.41 -26.21
N MET A 122 4.73 -8.65 -26.66
CA MET A 122 4.03 -9.69 -25.90
C MET A 122 4.69 -9.97 -24.54
N GLN A 123 6.03 -10.06 -24.50
CA GLN A 123 6.78 -10.26 -23.26
C GLN A 123 6.60 -9.09 -22.29
N LEU A 124 6.72 -7.85 -22.77
CA LEU A 124 6.51 -6.66 -21.94
C LEU A 124 5.07 -6.57 -21.40
N GLN A 125 4.09 -6.94 -22.21
CA GLN A 125 2.70 -7.02 -21.78
C GLN A 125 2.50 -8.04 -20.67
N GLU A 126 3.08 -9.24 -20.81
CA GLU A 126 3.04 -10.27 -19.79
C GLU A 126 3.71 -9.80 -18.49
N GLU A 127 4.84 -9.09 -18.58
CA GLU A 127 5.49 -8.48 -17.43
C GLU A 127 4.63 -7.42 -16.72
N ILE A 128 3.86 -6.61 -17.47
CA ILE A 128 2.90 -5.67 -16.90
C ILE A 128 1.83 -6.44 -16.12
N VAL A 129 1.22 -7.46 -16.71
CA VAL A 129 0.19 -8.29 -16.04
C VAL A 129 0.75 -8.95 -14.78
N ASN A 130 1.96 -9.53 -14.86
CA ASN A 130 2.63 -10.12 -13.71
C ASN A 130 2.91 -9.09 -12.61
N THR A 131 3.25 -7.86 -12.98
CA THR A 131 3.48 -6.78 -12.03
C THR A 131 2.17 -6.30 -11.40
N GLU A 132 1.08 -6.17 -12.16
CA GLU A 132 -0.25 -5.86 -11.63
C GLU A 132 -0.74 -6.92 -10.62
N ASN A 133 -0.53 -8.20 -10.93
CA ASN A 133 -0.88 -9.29 -10.01
C ASN A 133 -0.10 -9.18 -8.69
N LYS A 134 1.22 -8.97 -8.75
CA LYS A 134 2.05 -8.78 -7.54
C LYS A 134 1.63 -7.53 -6.77
N LEU A 135 1.34 -6.45 -7.49
CA LEU A 135 0.89 -5.20 -6.92
C LEU A 135 -0.45 -5.37 -6.19
N ALA A 136 -1.39 -6.15 -6.74
CA ALA A 136 -2.66 -6.48 -6.07
C ALA A 136 -2.44 -7.21 -4.74
N TYR A 137 -1.56 -8.22 -4.71
CA TYR A 137 -1.20 -8.92 -3.46
C TYR A 137 -0.51 -7.99 -2.46
N SER A 138 0.40 -7.12 -2.89
CA SER A 138 1.06 -6.15 -2.00
C SER A 138 0.06 -5.13 -1.42
N LYS A 139 -0.89 -4.66 -2.22
CA LYS A 139 -1.97 -3.76 -1.77
C LYS A 139 -2.86 -4.44 -0.73
N GLN A 140 -3.21 -5.70 -0.95
CA GLN A 140 -3.97 -6.48 0.03
C GLN A 140 -3.19 -6.66 1.34
N ALA A 141 -1.93 -7.09 1.27
CA ALA A 141 -1.09 -7.29 2.45
C ALA A 141 -0.95 -6.01 3.29
N TYR A 142 -0.75 -4.86 2.61
CA TYR A 142 -0.71 -3.55 3.23
C TYR A 142 -2.02 -3.20 3.95
N ASN A 143 -3.17 -3.37 3.29
CA ASN A 143 -4.48 -3.13 3.90
C ASN A 143 -4.73 -4.04 5.10
N ASP A 144 -4.39 -5.32 4.99
CA ASP A 144 -4.53 -6.29 6.09
C ASP A 144 -3.61 -5.94 7.26
N ALA A 145 -2.42 -5.38 7.00
CA ALA A 145 -1.51 -4.90 8.05
C ALA A 145 -2.08 -3.69 8.78
N ILE A 146 -2.70 -2.75 8.06
CA ILE A 146 -3.42 -1.62 8.67
C ILE A 146 -4.57 -2.12 9.55
N GLU A 147 -5.35 -3.09 9.07
CA GLU A 147 -6.45 -3.68 9.85
C GLU A 147 -5.97 -4.32 11.16
N ARG A 148 -4.90 -5.13 11.09
CA ARG A 148 -4.31 -5.76 12.29
C ARG A 148 -3.81 -4.71 13.28
N TYR A 149 -3.13 -3.67 12.79
CA TYR A 149 -2.66 -2.56 13.62
C TYR A 149 -3.83 -1.80 14.25
N ASN A 150 -4.85 -1.44 13.48
CA ASN A 150 -6.02 -0.70 13.98
C ASN A 150 -6.80 -1.52 15.01
N ALA A 151 -6.98 -2.82 14.78
CA ALA A 151 -7.57 -3.72 15.77
C ALA A 151 -6.75 -3.75 17.06
N LYS A 152 -5.42 -3.91 16.96
CA LYS A 152 -4.52 -3.92 18.11
C LYS A 152 -4.48 -2.58 18.84
N LYS A 153 -4.50 -1.46 18.12
CA LYS A 153 -4.54 -0.07 18.62
C LYS A 153 -5.81 0.18 19.46
N LYS A 154 -6.95 -0.37 19.02
CA LYS A 154 -8.27 -0.23 19.66
C LYS A 154 -8.51 -1.18 20.84
N SER A 155 -7.71 -2.24 20.98
CA SER A 155 -7.84 -3.18 22.11
C SER A 155 -7.68 -2.47 23.46
N PHE A 156 -8.46 -2.90 24.46
CA PHE A 156 -8.60 -2.19 25.74
C PHE A 156 -7.25 -1.83 26.38
N PHE A 157 -6.37 -2.80 26.55
CA PHE A 157 -5.09 -2.59 27.22
C PHE A 157 -4.11 -1.75 26.41
N GLU A 158 -4.08 -2.00 25.11
CA GLU A 158 -3.24 -1.30 24.15
C GLU A 158 -3.64 0.16 23.99
N SER A 159 -4.95 0.47 24.00
CA SER A 159 -5.48 1.83 23.89
C SER A 159 -4.99 2.75 25.02
N ILE A 160 -4.74 2.21 26.22
CA ILE A 160 -4.18 2.96 27.36
C ILE A 160 -2.75 3.40 27.01
N ILE A 161 -1.93 2.47 26.51
CA ILE A 161 -0.54 2.75 26.13
C ILE A 161 -0.49 3.70 24.93
N VAL A 162 -1.36 3.52 23.94
CA VAL A 162 -1.50 4.43 22.79
C VAL A 162 -1.86 5.83 23.25
N SER A 163 -2.80 5.99 24.18
CA SER A 163 -3.19 7.30 24.71
C SER A 163 -2.04 8.01 25.43
N ILE A 164 -1.16 7.27 26.12
CA ILE A 164 0.01 7.84 26.81
C ILE A 164 1.11 8.23 25.81
N PHE A 165 1.32 7.41 24.77
CA PHE A 165 2.37 7.60 23.76
C PHE A 165 1.80 7.94 22.38
N SER A 166 0.82 8.84 22.32
CA SER A 166 0.04 9.12 21.10
C SER A 166 0.90 9.59 19.92
N SER A 167 1.90 10.44 20.16
CA SER A 167 2.80 10.93 19.10
C SER A 167 3.57 9.81 18.39
N SER A 168 3.87 8.73 19.08
CA SER A 168 4.60 7.58 18.53
C SER A 168 3.67 6.48 18.02
N LEU A 169 2.57 6.23 18.73
CA LEU A 169 1.74 5.03 18.57
C LEU A 169 0.37 5.27 17.95
N ASP A 170 -0.13 6.51 17.93
CA ASP A 170 -1.40 6.84 17.28
C ASP A 170 -1.11 7.34 15.85
N LYS A 171 -0.95 6.37 14.95
CA LYS A 171 -0.75 6.61 13.52
C LYS A 171 -2.01 6.29 12.76
N ASP A 172 -2.24 7.08 11.71
CA ASP A 172 -3.29 6.83 10.74
C ASP A 172 -2.64 6.53 9.40
N PHE A 173 -3.13 5.47 8.74
CA PHE A 173 -2.64 5.01 7.46
C PHE A 173 -3.78 5.04 6.45
N VAL A 174 -3.46 5.47 5.23
CA VAL A 174 -4.43 5.52 4.13
C VAL A 174 -4.53 4.13 3.51
N TYR A 175 -5.73 3.56 3.50
CA TYR A 175 -5.96 2.28 2.83
C TYR A 175 -5.82 2.41 1.31
N TRP A 176 -5.27 1.37 0.69
CA TRP A 176 -5.20 1.30 -0.76
C TRP A 176 -6.54 0.88 -1.36
N GLY A 177 -7.15 1.76 -2.16
CA GLY A 177 -8.30 1.42 -3.01
C GLY A 177 -9.60 1.11 -2.27
N LEU A 178 -9.71 1.47 -0.98
CA LEU A 178 -10.95 1.38 -0.22
C LEU A 178 -11.55 2.79 -0.05
N SER A 179 -12.85 2.89 -0.28
CA SER A 179 -13.63 4.09 0.05
C SER A 179 -13.80 4.23 1.57
N GLU A 180 -14.09 5.45 2.04
CA GLU A 180 -14.35 5.70 3.46
C GLU A 180 -15.45 4.80 4.04
N GLU A 181 -16.47 4.49 3.24
CA GLU A 181 -17.56 3.57 3.63
C GLU A 181 -17.06 2.14 3.83
N GLN A 182 -16.20 1.65 2.93
CA GLN A 182 -15.61 0.32 3.04
C GLN A 182 -14.64 0.22 4.22
N ILE A 183 -13.89 1.29 4.50
CA ILE A 183 -13.02 1.38 5.68
C ILE A 183 -13.88 1.30 6.94
N LYS A 184 -14.97 2.08 7.03
CA LYS A 184 -15.89 2.02 8.17
C LYS A 184 -16.45 0.62 8.38
N VAL A 185 -16.89 -0.06 7.34
CA VAL A 185 -17.39 -1.44 7.45
C VAL A 185 -16.31 -2.41 7.94
N LYS A 186 -15.06 -2.27 7.45
CA LYS A 186 -13.93 -3.12 7.88
C LYS A 186 -13.46 -2.81 9.30
N GLU A 187 -13.58 -1.57 9.75
CA GLU A 187 -13.13 -1.13 11.07
C GLU A 187 -14.20 -1.18 12.15
N ASP A 188 -15.48 -1.15 11.78
CA ASP A 188 -16.64 -1.21 12.69
C ASP A 188 -17.03 -2.66 13.02
N TYR A 189 -16.05 -3.57 13.13
CA TYR A 189 -16.25 -4.82 13.86
C TYR A 189 -16.35 -4.53 15.36
N THR A 190 -17.36 -3.76 15.75
CA THR A 190 -17.82 -3.69 17.12
C THR A 190 -18.56 -4.99 17.41
N VAL A 191 -17.99 -5.83 18.26
CA VAL A 191 -18.74 -6.94 18.86
C VAL A 191 -19.84 -6.29 19.70
N LYS A 192 -21.05 -6.21 19.16
CA LYS A 192 -22.24 -5.82 19.92
C LYS A 192 -22.48 -6.92 20.93
N PHE A 193 -22.16 -6.64 22.20
CA PHE A 193 -22.52 -7.50 23.32
C PHE A 193 -24.00 -7.35 23.66
#